data_AF-J7SI62-F1
#
_entry.id   AF-J7SI62-F1
#
_cell.length_a   1.000
_cell.length_b   1.000
_cell.length_c   1.000
_cell.angle_alpha   90.00
_cell.angle_beta   90.00
_cell.angle_gamma   90.00
#
_symmetry.space_group_name_H-M   'P 1'
#
loop_
_entity.id
_entity.type
_entity.pdbx_description
1 polymer ?
#
loop_
_entity_poly.entity_id
_entity_poly.type
_entity_poly.pdbx_seq_one_letter_code
_entity_poly.pdbx_strand_id
1 'polypeptide(L)'
;MACREWCLFCNGRDNFTVYDKKSTVGCNFSFLRELFVMIKLCYSKGEMMDYIVAKKDSMSVKIPIGEILYIGTMSDCPRLLQFITDNGIFETYGKIKDFEIDMGLVFRRCHRKYLVNLKRIKAIDLGTRRIMFDNSKVNSIVCSRRKLTEVLKDWKNL
;
A
#
# COMPACT_ATOMS: atom_id res chain seq x y z
N MET A 1 4.85 32.41 22.09
CA MET A 1 5.83 31.66 21.28
C MET A 1 6.04 30.31 21.93
N ALA A 2 5.34 29.28 21.46
CA ALA A 2 5.51 27.93 21.98
C ALA A 2 6.12 27.07 20.87
N CYS A 3 7.40 26.74 21.05
CA CYS A 3 8.06 25.65 20.35
C CYS A 3 7.20 24.39 20.45
N ARG A 4 6.95 23.70 19.34
CA ARG A 4 6.45 22.33 19.39
C ARG A 4 7.52 21.42 18.79
N GLU A 5 8.29 20.87 19.72
CA GLU A 5 9.29 19.82 19.52
C GLU A 5 8.68 18.60 18.83
N TRP A 6 9.49 17.95 18.00
CA TRP A 6 9.21 16.61 17.48
C TRP A 6 10.01 15.62 18.32
N CYS A 7 9.38 15.00 19.32
CA CYS A 7 10.00 13.87 20.02
C CYS A 7 9.72 12.59 19.25
N LEU A 8 10.78 11.98 18.70
CA LEU A 8 10.78 10.55 18.38
C LEU A 8 10.89 9.80 19.70
N PHE A 9 9.79 9.22 20.18
CA PHE A 9 9.81 8.36 21.36
C PHE A 9 9.98 6.90 20.91
N CYS A 10 11.19 6.36 21.07
CA CYS A 10 11.46 4.93 20.90
C CYS A 10 10.88 4.16 22.09
N ASN A 11 9.60 3.79 22.04
CA ASN A 11 9.06 2.79 22.95
C ASN A 11 9.37 1.38 22.43
N GLY A 12 10.64 0.97 22.50
CA GLY A 12 11.17 -0.41 22.55
C GLY A 12 10.46 -1.58 21.83
N ARG A 13 9.60 -1.35 20.83
CA ARG A 13 8.84 -2.34 20.07
C ARG A 13 8.32 -1.69 18.78
N ASP A 14 9.17 -1.72 17.76
CA ASP A 14 8.88 -1.82 16.32
C ASP A 14 7.55 -1.27 15.77
N ASN A 15 7.18 -0.03 16.09
CA ASN A 15 6.14 0.70 15.36
C ASN A 15 6.45 2.21 15.34
N PHE A 16 6.68 2.74 14.14
CA PHE A 16 6.72 4.19 13.90
C PHE A 16 5.32 4.66 13.49
N THR A 17 4.62 5.38 14.36
CA THR A 17 3.39 6.10 14.00
C THR A 17 3.69 7.58 13.77
N VAL A 18 3.45 8.06 12.55
CA VAL A 18 3.56 9.47 12.17
C VAL A 18 2.16 10.10 12.16
N TYR A 19 1.98 11.23 12.84
CA TYR A 19 0.78 12.08 12.72
C TYR A 19 1.16 13.42 12.10
N ASP A 20 0.35 13.89 11.14
CA ASP A 20 0.53 15.16 10.42
C ASP A 20 -0.34 16.27 11.03
N LYS A 21 0.25 17.45 11.28
CA LYS A 21 -0.48 18.73 11.36
C LYS A 21 0.22 19.79 10.50
N LYS A 22 -0.36 20.01 9.31
CA LYS A 22 -0.44 21.26 8.52
C LYS A 22 0.44 22.42 9.00
N SER A 23 1.49 22.74 8.25
CA SER A 23 1.58 23.97 7.42
C SER A 23 3.02 24.24 6.97
N THR A 24 3.16 24.53 5.67
CA THR A 24 4.30 25.04 4.92
C THR A 24 5.17 26.06 5.65
N VAL A 25 6.50 25.82 5.73
CA VAL A 25 7.54 26.54 4.96
C VAL A 25 8.94 25.92 5.17
N GLY A 26 9.62 25.65 4.04
CA GLY A 26 11.09 25.66 3.87
C GLY A 26 11.93 24.68 4.69
N CYS A 27 12.28 23.52 4.13
CA CYS A 27 13.35 22.68 4.67
C CYS A 27 14.47 22.45 3.65
N ASN A 28 15.70 22.72 4.12
CA ASN A 28 16.97 22.71 3.42
C ASN A 28 17.29 21.33 2.80
N PHE A 29 17.76 21.33 1.56
CA PHE A 29 17.97 20.17 0.68
C PHE A 29 19.04 19.17 1.16
N SER A 30 19.80 19.50 2.21
CA SER A 30 20.89 18.69 2.74
C SER A 30 20.47 17.64 3.79
N PHE A 31 19.32 17.78 4.45
CA PHE A 31 18.92 16.87 5.54
C PHE A 31 18.23 15.58 5.04
N LEU A 32 17.65 15.60 3.84
CA LEU A 32 17.00 14.43 3.21
C LEU A 32 17.99 13.37 2.71
N ARG A 33 19.27 13.73 2.57
CA ARG A 33 20.31 12.82 2.06
C ARG A 33 20.77 11.81 3.11
N GLU A 34 20.74 12.18 4.39
CA GLU A 34 21.15 11.30 5.49
C GLU A 34 20.06 10.31 5.90
N LEU A 35 18.78 10.70 5.82
CA LEU A 35 17.64 9.79 6.03
C LEU A 35 17.62 8.66 4.98
N PHE A 36 18.10 8.95 3.76
CA PHE A 36 18.18 7.99 2.67
C PHE A 36 19.28 6.92 2.84
N VAL A 37 20.33 7.23 3.62
CA VAL A 37 21.45 6.30 3.87
C VAL A 37 21.08 5.28 4.95
N MET A 38 20.31 5.67 5.97
CA MET A 38 19.90 4.76 7.04
C MET A 38 18.88 3.69 6.59
N ILE A 39 17.99 4.02 5.65
CA ILE A 39 17.08 3.04 5.05
C ILE A 39 17.87 2.02 4.20
N LYS A 40 18.99 2.44 3.61
CA LYS A 40 19.80 1.61 2.71
C LYS A 40 20.68 0.59 3.46
N LEU A 41 21.05 0.84 4.72
CA LEU A 41 21.90 -0.07 5.50
C LEU A 41 21.14 -1.23 6.16
N CYS A 42 19.85 -1.06 6.48
CA CYS A 42 18.99 -2.17 6.94
C CYS A 42 18.60 -3.15 5.83
N TYR A 43 18.84 -2.79 4.56
CA TYR A 43 18.44 -3.57 3.38
C TYR A 43 19.48 -4.63 2.96
N SER A 44 20.37 -5.03 3.87
CA SER A 44 21.38 -6.05 3.61
C SER A 44 21.10 -7.31 4.42
N LYS A 45 20.56 -8.33 3.74
CA LYS A 45 20.29 -9.70 4.22
C LYS A 45 19.16 -9.87 5.23
N GLY A 46 17.97 -10.11 4.69
CA GLY A 46 16.85 -10.73 5.38
C GLY A 46 15.55 -10.30 4.72
N GLU A 47 14.83 -11.21 4.07
CA GLU A 47 13.49 -10.90 3.57
C GLU A 47 12.57 -10.62 4.75
N MET A 48 12.46 -9.35 5.13
CA MET A 48 11.45 -8.90 6.07
C MET A 48 10.13 -8.92 5.31
N MET A 49 9.41 -10.04 5.41
CA MET A 49 8.05 -10.19 4.92
C MET A 49 7.15 -9.21 5.69
N ASP A 50 7.00 -8.03 5.11
CA ASP A 50 6.12 -7.01 5.63
C ASP A 50 4.67 -7.52 5.57
N TYR A 51 3.92 -7.37 6.66
CA TYR A 51 2.62 -8.02 6.85
C TYR A 51 1.54 -7.05 7.31
N ILE A 52 0.30 -7.31 6.90
CA ILE A 52 -0.89 -6.56 7.31
C ILE A 52 -1.72 -7.43 8.25
N VAL A 53 -2.19 -6.84 9.34
CA VAL A 53 -3.16 -7.50 10.22
C VAL A 53 -4.57 -7.23 9.70
N ALA A 54 -5.30 -8.27 9.34
CA ALA A 54 -6.69 -8.19 8.91
C ALA A 54 -7.57 -9.15 9.72
N LYS A 55 -8.90 -9.01 9.62
CA LYS A 55 -9.84 -9.92 10.27
C LYS A 55 -10.43 -10.92 9.28
N LYS A 56 -10.63 -12.15 9.74
CA LYS A 56 -11.38 -13.20 9.04
C LYS A 56 -12.14 -14.01 10.09
N ASP A 57 -13.46 -14.12 9.94
CA ASP A 57 -14.32 -14.95 10.80
C ASP A 57 -14.09 -14.73 12.32
N SER A 58 -13.93 -13.47 12.73
CA SER A 58 -13.60 -13.03 14.12
C SER A 58 -12.16 -13.23 14.59
N MET A 59 -11.27 -13.79 13.77
CA MET A 59 -9.85 -13.93 14.07
C MET A 59 -9.02 -12.84 13.40
N SER A 60 -7.98 -12.35 14.09
CA SER A 60 -6.97 -11.47 13.51
C SER A 60 -5.87 -12.32 12.86
N VAL A 61 -5.64 -12.13 11.57
CA VAL A 61 -4.69 -12.89 10.76
C VAL A 61 -3.63 -11.95 10.21
N LYS A 62 -2.37 -12.39 10.21
CA LYS A 62 -1.26 -11.69 9.54
C LYS A 62 -1.21 -12.15 8.09
N ILE A 63 -1.27 -11.20 7.16
CA ILE A 63 -1.23 -11.44 5.73
C ILE A 63 0.07 -10.86 5.17
N PRO A 64 0.93 -11.68 4.54
CA PRO A 64 2.11 -11.17 3.87
C PRO A 64 1.73 -10.25 2.71
N ILE A 65 2.41 -9.10 2.57
CA ILE A 65 2.12 -8.14 1.50
C ILE A 65 2.28 -8.77 0.11
N GLY A 66 3.23 -9.70 -0.04
CA GLY A 66 3.47 -10.41 -1.30
C GLY A 66 2.31 -11.29 -1.78
N GLU A 67 1.47 -11.80 -0.87
CA GLU A 67 0.31 -12.65 -1.19
C GLU A 67 -0.93 -11.86 -1.62
N ILE A 68 -0.93 -10.54 -1.38
CA ILE A 68 -2.06 -9.68 -1.70
C ILE A 68 -2.00 -9.30 -3.17
N LEU A 69 -3.07 -9.62 -3.91
CA LEU A 69 -3.22 -9.25 -5.32
C LEU A 69 -3.74 -7.83 -5.46
N TYR A 70 -4.81 -7.52 -4.71
CA TYR A 70 -5.36 -6.18 -4.65
C TYR A 70 -6.21 -5.96 -3.39
N ILE A 71 -6.40 -4.70 -3.06
CA ILE A 71 -7.26 -4.22 -1.98
C ILE A 71 -8.47 -3.53 -2.63
N GLY A 72 -9.66 -4.00 -2.28
CA GLY A 72 -10.94 -3.49 -2.72
C GLY A 72 -11.70 -2.78 -1.61
N THR A 73 -12.61 -1.89 -1.99
CA THR A 73 -13.62 -1.35 -1.08
C THR A 73 -14.99 -1.90 -1.46
N MET A 74 -15.77 -2.32 -0.46
CA MET A 74 -17.15 -2.76 -0.67
C MET A 74 -18.04 -1.59 -1.07
N SER A 75 -18.94 -1.82 -2.04
CA SER A 75 -19.86 -0.78 -2.53
C SER A 75 -20.80 -0.29 -1.44
N ASP A 76 -21.26 -1.20 -0.59
CA ASP A 76 -22.29 -0.93 0.42
C ASP A 76 -21.68 -0.40 1.73
N CYS A 77 -20.40 -0.67 1.96
CA CYS A 77 -19.68 -0.29 3.19
C CYS A 77 -18.30 0.28 2.85
N PRO A 78 -18.17 1.59 2.55
CA PRO A 78 -16.91 2.18 2.11
C PRO A 78 -15.80 2.21 3.17
N ARG A 79 -16.15 1.97 4.44
CA ARG A 79 -15.19 1.83 5.55
C ARG A 79 -14.65 0.42 5.69
N LEU A 80 -15.17 -0.55 4.94
CA LEU A 80 -14.74 -1.94 4.95
C LEU A 80 -13.89 -2.20 3.69
N LEU A 81 -12.65 -2.60 3.91
CA LEU A 81 -11.69 -2.94 2.88
C LEU A 81 -11.52 -4.45 2.83
N GLN A 82 -11.45 -4.97 1.61
CA GLN A 82 -11.22 -6.38 1.32
C GLN A 82 -9.83 -6.57 0.72
N PHE A 83 -9.03 -7.41 1.36
CA PHE A 83 -7.74 -7.86 0.87
C PHE A 83 -7.95 -9.16 0.13
N ILE A 84 -7.72 -9.14 -1.17
CA ILE A 84 -7.84 -10.31 -2.02
C ILE A 84 -6.45 -10.93 -2.12
N THR A 85 -6.33 -12.13 -1.57
CA THR A 85 -5.09 -12.90 -1.52
C THR A 85 -5.26 -14.20 -2.31
N ASP A 86 -4.16 -14.94 -2.50
CA ASP A 86 -4.22 -16.27 -3.10
C ASP A 86 -5.02 -17.27 -2.24
N ASN A 87 -5.04 -17.05 -0.93
CA ASN A 87 -5.61 -17.93 0.09
C ASN A 87 -7.05 -17.55 0.49
N GLY A 88 -7.58 -16.44 -0.06
CA GLY A 88 -8.95 -15.99 0.17
C GLY A 88 -9.08 -14.50 0.39
N ILE A 89 -10.21 -14.12 1.00
CA ILE A 89 -10.60 -12.73 1.24
C ILE A 89 -10.49 -12.43 2.73
N PHE A 90 -9.91 -11.29 3.06
CA PHE A 90 -9.79 -10.79 4.43
C PHE A 90 -10.33 -9.38 4.53
N GLU A 91 -10.89 -9.03 5.68
CA GLU A 91 -11.61 -7.77 5.86
C GLU A 91 -10.99 -6.91 6.96
N THR A 92 -10.85 -5.62 6.69
CA THR A 92 -10.36 -4.64 7.68
C THR A 92 -11.13 -3.34 7.55
N TYR A 93 -11.30 -2.66 8.68
CA TYR A 93 -11.85 -1.31 8.68
C TYR A 93 -10.77 -0.27 8.36
N GLY A 94 -11.06 0.64 7.46
CA GLY A 94 -10.14 1.73 7.11
C GLY A 94 -10.54 2.47 5.85
N LYS A 95 -9.69 3.42 5.44
CA LYS A 95 -9.84 4.11 4.16
C LYS A 95 -8.72 3.67 3.23
N ILE A 96 -9.08 3.32 2.00
CA ILE A 96 -8.15 2.96 0.94
C ILE A 96 -7.05 4.00 0.68
N LYS A 97 -7.30 5.29 1.00
CA LYS A 97 -6.32 6.37 0.87
C LYS A 97 -5.15 6.23 1.86
N ASP A 98 -5.43 5.74 3.06
CA ASP A 98 -4.41 5.59 4.09
C ASP A 98 -3.42 4.49 3.64
N PHE A 99 -3.94 3.35 3.18
CA PHE A 99 -3.16 2.27 2.57
C PHE A 99 -2.39 2.67 1.29
N GLU A 100 -2.93 3.61 0.50
CA GLU A 100 -2.25 4.16 -0.69
C GLU A 100 -1.00 4.98 -0.30
N ILE A 101 -1.04 5.66 0.86
CA ILE A 101 0.10 6.42 1.38
C ILE A 101 1.12 5.46 2.00
N ASP A 102 0.65 4.57 2.87
CA ASP A 102 1.53 3.68 3.64
C ASP A 102 2.27 2.68 2.74
N MET A 103 1.64 2.22 1.66
CA MET A 103 2.20 1.18 0.78
C MET A 103 2.32 1.59 -0.69
N GLY A 104 2.42 2.89 -0.98
CA GLY A 104 2.47 3.43 -2.35
C GLY A 104 3.66 2.95 -3.21
N LEU A 105 4.67 2.32 -2.60
CA LEU A 105 5.82 1.71 -3.29
C LEU A 105 5.46 0.37 -3.95
N VAL A 106 4.61 -0.44 -3.32
CA VAL A 106 4.24 -1.78 -3.80
C VAL A 106 2.87 -1.75 -4.46
N PHE A 107 1.97 -0.97 -3.86
CA PHE A 107 0.60 -0.84 -4.29
C PHE A 107 0.40 0.45 -5.05
N ARG A 108 -0.33 0.36 -6.17
CA ARG A 108 -0.72 1.51 -6.95
C ARG A 108 -2.22 1.57 -7.10
N ARG A 109 -2.78 2.76 -7.07
CA ARG A 109 -4.22 2.91 -7.19
C ARG A 109 -4.64 2.87 -8.65
N CYS A 110 -5.47 1.90 -9.01
CA CYS A 110 -5.97 1.74 -10.37
C CYS A 110 -7.42 2.24 -10.52
N HIS A 111 -8.19 2.28 -9.44
CA HIS A 111 -9.58 2.73 -9.46
C HIS A 111 -9.95 3.42 -8.14
N ARG A 112 -11.10 4.12 -8.09
CA ARG A 112 -11.59 4.74 -6.85
C ARG A 112 -11.82 3.71 -5.74
N LYS A 113 -12.10 2.44 -6.10
CA LYS A 113 -12.34 1.33 -5.18
C LYS A 113 -11.20 0.32 -5.08
N TYR A 114 -10.16 0.44 -5.91
CA TYR A 114 -9.14 -0.60 -6.05
C TYR A 114 -7.74 -0.04 -5.94
N LEU A 115 -6.93 -0.70 -5.12
CA LEU A 115 -5.51 -0.51 -4.94
C LEU A 115 -4.84 -1.84 -5.30
N VAL A 116 -3.98 -1.86 -6.32
CA VAL A 116 -3.46 -3.08 -6.93
C VAL A 116 -1.99 -3.28 -6.58
N ASN A 117 -1.58 -4.51 -6.30
CA ASN A 117 -0.18 -4.87 -6.16
C ASN A 117 0.44 -5.02 -7.55
N LEU A 118 1.36 -4.13 -7.90
CA LEU A 118 1.94 -4.11 -9.24
C LEU A 118 2.78 -5.37 -9.55
N LYS A 119 3.39 -5.99 -8.53
CA LYS A 119 4.20 -7.21 -8.70
C LYS A 119 3.37 -8.45 -9.02
N ARG A 120 2.07 -8.45 -8.68
CA ARG A 120 1.14 -9.56 -8.91
C ARG A 120 0.34 -9.42 -10.22
N ILE A 121 0.60 -8.37 -10.99
CA ILE A 121 -0.03 -8.15 -12.28
C ILE A 121 0.64 -9.04 -13.32
N LYS A 122 -0.13 -9.94 -13.92
CA LYS A 122 0.31 -10.78 -15.04
C LYS A 122 0.21 -10.04 -16.38
N ALA A 123 -0.90 -9.35 -16.60
CA ALA A 123 -1.16 -8.63 -17.83
C ALA A 123 -2.18 -7.52 -17.63
N ILE A 124 -2.14 -6.51 -18.49
CA ILE A 124 -3.14 -5.44 -18.52
C ILE A 124 -3.70 -5.38 -19.95
N ASP A 125 -4.98 -5.68 -20.09
CA ASP A 125 -5.70 -5.50 -21.35
C ASP A 125 -6.07 -4.03 -21.51
N LEU A 126 -5.50 -3.39 -22.53
CA LEU A 126 -5.71 -1.97 -22.83
C LEU A 126 -7.08 -1.69 -23.47
N GLY A 127 -7.63 -2.65 -24.21
CA GLY A 127 -8.93 -2.52 -24.87
C GLY A 127 -10.07 -2.51 -23.83
N THR A 128 -10.05 -3.49 -22.92
CA THR A 128 -11.07 -3.59 -21.86
C THR A 128 -10.68 -2.87 -20.56
N ARG A 129 -9.44 -2.41 -20.45
CA ARG A 129 -8.85 -1.77 -19.25
C ARG A 129 -8.90 -2.67 -18.03
N ARG A 130 -8.68 -3.97 -18.25
CA ARG A 130 -8.71 -4.98 -17.20
C ARG A 130 -7.31 -5.39 -16.79
N ILE A 131 -7.09 -5.47 -15.48
CA ILE A 131 -5.87 -5.98 -14.88
C ILE A 131 -6.09 -7.45 -14.58
N MET A 132 -5.22 -8.30 -15.14
CA MET A 132 -5.18 -9.73 -14.93
C MET A 132 -4.05 -10.07 -13.97
N PHE A 133 -4.35 -10.93 -13.02
CA PHE A 133 -3.41 -11.36 -12.00
C PHE A 133 -2.72 -12.67 -12.38
N ASP A 134 -1.61 -12.96 -11.70
CA ASP A 134 -0.89 -14.23 -11.84
C ASP A 134 -1.70 -15.43 -11.31
N ASN A 135 -2.52 -15.21 -10.28
CA ASN A 135 -3.47 -16.21 -9.81
C ASN A 135 -4.73 -16.27 -10.70
N SER A 136 -4.91 -17.40 -11.38
CA SER A 136 -6.04 -17.66 -12.27
C SER A 136 -7.39 -17.80 -11.57
N LYS A 137 -7.42 -18.03 -10.24
CA LYS A 137 -8.66 -18.14 -9.46
C LYS A 137 -9.29 -16.76 -9.19
N VAL A 138 -8.51 -15.69 -9.28
CA VAL A 138 -8.96 -14.33 -8.95
C VAL A 138 -9.44 -13.63 -10.21
N ASN A 139 -10.64 -13.04 -10.13
CA ASN A 139 -11.23 -12.31 -11.24
C ASN A 139 -10.41 -11.06 -11.61
N SER A 140 -10.39 -10.74 -12.89
CA SER A 140 -9.80 -9.49 -13.38
C SER A 140 -10.56 -8.27 -12.85
N ILE A 141 -9.83 -7.20 -12.55
CA ILE A 141 -10.41 -5.92 -12.08
C ILE A 141 -10.33 -4.86 -13.17
N VAL A 142 -11.30 -3.94 -13.15
CA VAL A 142 -11.33 -2.81 -14.09
C VAL A 142 -10.52 -1.63 -13.55
N CYS A 143 -9.59 -1.14 -14.37
CA CYS A 143 -8.84 0.08 -14.13
C CYS A 143 -9.59 1.31 -14.65
N SER A 144 -9.51 2.41 -13.89
CA SER A 144 -10.02 3.70 -14.32
C SER A 144 -9.23 4.23 -15.51
N ARG A 145 -9.91 4.82 -16.49
CA ARG A 145 -9.28 5.48 -17.65
C ARG A 145 -8.22 6.50 -17.21
N ARG A 146 -8.52 7.28 -16.17
CA ARG A 146 -7.66 8.37 -15.68
C ARG A 146 -6.37 7.88 -15.00
N LYS A 147 -6.36 6.65 -14.50
CA LYS A 147 -5.21 6.06 -13.77
C LYS A 147 -4.47 5.01 -14.58
N LEU A 148 -5.00 4.59 -15.72
CA LEU A 148 -4.42 3.54 -16.55
C LEU A 148 -3.00 3.87 -17.00
N THR A 149 -2.77 5.11 -17.44
CA THR A 149 -1.44 5.56 -17.90
C THR A 149 -0.40 5.53 -16.78
N GLU A 150 -0.79 5.96 -15.58
CA GLU A 150 0.05 5.92 -14.39
C GLU A 150 0.39 4.48 -14.00
N VAL A 151 -0.61 3.62 -13.84
CA VAL A 151 -0.43 2.20 -13.48
C VAL A 151 0.44 1.47 -14.50
N LEU A 152 0.24 1.72 -15.80
CA LEU A 152 1.05 1.10 -16.86
C LEU A 152 2.51 1.57 -16.80
N LYS A 153 2.74 2.85 -16.52
CA LYS A 153 4.10 3.39 -16.40
C LYS A 153 4.81 2.76 -15.22
N ASP A 154 4.16 2.73 -14.05
CA ASP A 154 4.75 2.17 -12.85
C ASP A 154 5.00 0.66 -12.98
N TRP A 155 4.06 -0.08 -13.60
CA TRP A 155 4.22 -1.52 -13.84
C TRP A 155 5.38 -1.85 -14.79
N LYS A 156 5.62 -1.02 -15.82
CA LYS A 156 6.74 -1.21 -16.75
C LYS A 156 8.11 -0.87 -16.15
N ASN A 157 8.14 -0.11 -15.06
CA ASN A 157 9.38 0.37 -14.43
C ASN A 157 9.79 -0.48 -13.21
N LEU A 158 9.08 -1.59 -12.94
CA LEU A 158 9.43 -2.58 -11.93
C LEU A 158 10.49 -3.54 -12.45
#